data_AF-A0A2V6IAV2-F1
#
_entry.id   AF-A0A2V6IAV2-F1
#
_cell.length_a   1.000
_cell.length_b   1.000
_cell.length_c   1.000
_cell.angle_alpha   90.00
_cell.angle_beta   90.00
_cell.angle_gamma   90.00
#
_symmetry.space_group_name_H-M   'P 1'
#
loop_
_entity.id
_entity.type
_entity.pdbx_description
1 polymer ?
#
loop_
_entity_poly.entity_id
_entity_poly.type
_entity_poly.pdbx_seq_one_letter_code
_entity_poly.pdbx_strand_id
1 'polypeptide(L)' 'SNEEIEHWNQAMISRHPDTAAKKARFSHFLKQSGGAGRKDIRTYFDLIEFDEGRLK' A
#
# COMPACT_ATOMS: atom_id res chain seq x y z
N SER A 1 7.08 -23.73 6.63
CA SER A 1 6.26 -24.50 5.68
C SER A 1 5.71 -23.56 4.61
N ASN A 2 5.12 -24.08 3.52
CA ASN A 2 4.46 -23.22 2.53
C ASN A 2 3.33 -22.40 3.14
N GLU A 3 2.62 -22.96 4.12
CA GLU A 3 1.55 -22.28 4.85
C GLU A 3 2.05 -21.06 5.64
N GLU A 4 3.21 -21.17 6.30
CA GLU A 4 3.81 -20.04 7.01
C GLU A 4 4.23 -18.91 6.04
N ILE A 5 4.71 -19.26 4.85
CA ILE A 5 5.08 -18.30 3.82
C ILE A 5 3.84 -17.59 3.28
N GLU A 6 2.77 -18.34 2.97
CA GLU A 6 1.51 -17.75 2.51
C GLU A 6 0.91 -16.83 3.57
N HIS A 7 0.89 -17.26 4.83
CA HIS A 7 0.42 -16.45 5.94
C HIS A 7 1.23 -15.15 6.06
N TRP A 8 2.56 -15.25 6.00
CA TRP A 8 3.43 -14.08 6.04
C TRP A 8 3.20 -13.14 4.86
N ASN A 9 3.09 -13.67 3.63
CA ASN A 9 2.81 -12.88 2.44
C ASN A 9 1.49 -12.11 2.58
N GLN A 10 0.42 -12.77 3.02
CA GLN A 10 -0.88 -12.13 3.24
C GLN A 10 -0.80 -11.05 4.34
N ALA A 11 -0.09 -11.32 5.42
CA ALA A 11 0.13 -10.35 6.50
C ALA A 11 0.96 -9.14 6.06
N MET A 12 1.86 -9.30 5.09
CA MET A 12 2.69 -8.23 4.55
C MET A 12 1.93 -7.35 3.56
N ILE A 13 1.25 -7.95 2.58
CA ILE A 13 0.55 -7.17 1.53
C ILE A 13 -0.69 -6.45 2.06
N SER A 14 -1.28 -6.91 3.17
CA SER A 14 -2.45 -6.27 3.80
C SER A 14 -2.12 -5.08 4.71
N ARG A 15 -0.83 -4.76 4.89
CA ARG A 15 -0.40 -3.65 5.77
C ARG A 15 -0.86 -2.31 5.22
N HIS A 16 -1.55 -1.56 6.06
CA HIS A 16 -2.10 -0.24 5.74
C HIS A 16 -1.69 0.78 6.82
N PRO A 17 -1.74 2.08 6.52
CA PRO A 17 -1.42 3.12 7.51
C PRO A 17 -2.47 3.18 8.63
N ASP A 18 -2.08 2.72 9.82
CA ASP A 18 -2.93 2.59 11.01
C ASP A 18 -2.88 3.81 11.95
N THR A 19 -1.82 4.61 11.90
CA THR A 19 -1.69 5.86 12.68
C THR A 19 -1.90 7.11 11.85
N ALA A 20 -2.27 8.23 12.49
CA ALA A 20 -2.44 9.52 11.82
C ALA A 20 -1.17 9.95 11.04
N ALA A 21 0.01 9.79 11.65
CA ALA A 21 1.29 10.12 11.02
C ALA A 21 1.58 9.22 9.79
N LYS A 22 1.26 7.92 9.89
CA LYS A 22 1.40 6.99 8.76
C LYS A 22 0.42 7.33 7.63
N LYS A 23 -0.82 7.69 7.96
CA LYS A 23 -1.84 8.12 6.98
C LYS A 23 -1.41 9.38 6.24
N ALA A 24 -0.89 10.39 6.96
CA ALA A 24 -0.38 11.61 6.36
C ALA A 24 0.78 11.33 5.38
N ARG A 25 1.75 10.50 5.77
CA ARG A 25 2.84 10.08 4.87
C ARG A 25 2.33 9.30 3.67
N PHE A 26 1.39 8.38 3.88
CA PHE A 26 0.79 7.61 2.80
C PHE A 26 0.10 8.52 1.76
N SER A 27 -0.75 9.45 2.21
CA SER A 27 -1.42 10.40 1.33
C SER A 27 -0.43 11.33 0.60
N HIS A 28 0.66 11.70 1.25
CA HIS A 28 1.73 12.49 0.63
C HIS A 28 2.35 11.76 -0.57
N PHE A 29 2.80 10.52 -0.38
CA PHE A 29 3.41 9.72 -1.45
C PHE A 29 2.41 9.37 -2.55
N LEU A 30 1.18 8.97 -2.19
CA LEU A 30 0.13 8.71 -3.17
C LEU A 30 -0.12 9.92 -4.08
N LYS A 31 -0.12 11.13 -3.52
CA LYS A 31 -0.25 12.36 -4.30
C LYS A 31 0.96 12.62 -5.20
N GLN A 32 2.18 12.34 -4.73
CA GLN A 32 3.41 12.50 -5.53
C GLN A 32 3.43 11.56 -6.74
N SER A 33 2.95 10.33 -6.60
CA SER A 33 2.83 9.35 -7.68
C SER A 33 1.65 9.64 -8.63
N GLY A 34 0.93 10.75 -8.46
CA GLY A 34 -0.21 11.13 -9.31
C GLY A 34 -1.55 10.48 -8.93
N GLY A 35 -1.62 9.74 -7.83
CA GLY A 35 -2.83 9.07 -7.33
C GLY A 35 -3.78 9.96 -6.53
N ALA A 36 -3.75 11.28 -6.74
CA ALA A 36 -4.62 12.20 -6.01
C ALA A 36 -6.10 11.82 -6.21
N GLY A 37 -6.81 11.53 -5.12
CA GLY A 37 -8.23 11.14 -5.15
C GLY A 37 -8.50 9.65 -5.38
N ARG A 38 -7.47 8.82 -5.58
CA ARG A 38 -7.60 7.35 -5.64
C ARG A 38 -7.99 6.80 -4.27
N LYS A 39 -9.05 5.99 -4.24
CA LYS A 39 -9.62 5.37 -3.02
C LYS A 39 -9.45 3.86 -2.98
N ASP A 40 -9.03 3.29 -4.09
CA ASP A 40 -8.71 1.89 -4.31
C ASP A 40 -7.30 1.52 -3.81
N ILE A 41 -6.38 2.49 -3.74
CA ILE A 41 -5.02 2.32 -3.19
C ILE A 41 -5.06 2.50 -1.67
N ARG A 42 -4.90 1.41 -0.91
CA ARG A 42 -5.15 1.40 0.55
C ARG A 42 -4.03 0.79 1.38
N THR A 43 -3.28 -0.15 0.80
CA THR A 43 -2.13 -0.78 1.45
C THR A 43 -0.84 -0.13 1.00
N TYR A 44 0.23 -0.30 1.78
CA TYR A 44 1.56 0.10 1.34
C TYR A 44 1.98 -0.62 0.06
N PHE A 45 1.54 -1.88 -0.10
CA PHE A 45 1.83 -2.65 -1.28
C PHE A 45 1.12 -2.08 -2.52
N ASP A 46 -0.17 -1.72 -2.41
CA ASP A 46 -0.90 -1.06 -3.51
C ASP A 46 -0.20 0.23 -3.95
N LEU A 47 0.31 1.01 -3.00
CA LEU A 47 1.02 2.26 -3.29
C LEU A 47 2.33 2.00 -4.03
N ILE A 48 3.08 0.96 -3.65
CA ILE A 48 4.31 0.55 -4.35
C ILE A 48 4.00 0.07 -5.77
N GLU A 49 3.01 -0.81 -5.92
CA GLU A 49 2.60 -1.31 -7.26
C GLU A 49 2.08 -0.16 -8.15
N PHE A 50 1.40 0.82 -7.57
CA PHE A 50 0.94 2.02 -8.30
C PHE A 50 2.10 2.91 -8.74
N ASP A 51 3.03 3.21 -7.83
CA ASP A 51 4.21 4.04 -8.12
C ASP A 51 5.10 3.41 -9.21
N GLU A 52 5.22 2.09 -9.22
CA GLU A 52 5.93 1.33 -10.24
C GLU A 52 5.13 1.13 -11.55
N GLY A 53 3.90 1.65 -11.63
CA GLY A 53 3.05 1.55 -12.82
C GLY A 53 2.45 0.15 -13.08
N ARG A 54 2.53 -0.75 -12.10
CA ARG A 54 1.97 -2.11 -12.14
C ARG A 54 0.48 -2.13 -11.78
N LEU A 55 0.04 -1.19 -10.96
CA LEU A 55 -1.37 -0.90 -10.67
C LEU A 55 -1.80 0.37 -11.40
N LYS A 56 -2.87 0.32 -12.22
CA LYS A 56 -3.37 1.45 -13.01
C LYS A 56 -4.49 2.20 -12.36
#